data_AF-A0AAW2UZJ4-F1
#
_entry.id   AF-A0AAW2UZJ4-F1
#
_cell.length_a   1.000
_cell.length_b   1.000
_cell.length_c   1.000
_cell.angle_alpha   90.00
_cell.angle_beta   90.00
_cell.angle_gamma   90.00
#
_symmetry.space_group_name_H-M   'P 1'
#
loop_
_entity.id
_entity.type
_entity.pdbx_description
1 polymer ?
#
loop_
_entity_poly.entity_id
_entity_poly.type
_entity_poly.pdbx_seq_one_letter_code
_entity_poly.pdbx_strand_id
1 'polypeptide(L)'
;MSLQLLLHLCLLCLAVFGCAPFAASHQESGDWHCDADDEARISAQFRPGIITLDGHADDWGDVDGFEFPLRPALDPDEDKEYKAGKMTVKALHDGTDVFFMLQVDGDYVYNKGDDHKCPSVALMFQVGESATYHDVRTSCRGFEVDIMHFSIGNSIPGRLYGGNSISGEGKGDGVVLVDMYSWNPHCRNIDGSGTSGNDSSALNNWKGFIEDDSPYGSSGRKGTYYFEFSRPLRTMDRLQQDAQFTIGQSSKFSAAFWYPTDGNPWHGSAHYTVGCDWVPMDVNPGFSTQGKVASSSWDAASGFALLLSFVAFCVSIFVGHLVSKRKEVGFGSVEPELIIWQVQYTCLVIGVQFRKSDQSHNKCDTLAL
;
A
#
# COMPACT_ATOMS: atom_id res chain seq x y z
N MET A 1 -17.89 29.44 -43.69
CA MET A 1 -18.85 28.42 -43.21
C MET A 1 -20.23 29.03 -43.16
N SER A 2 -21.26 28.38 -43.72
CA SER A 2 -22.62 28.91 -43.68
C SER A 2 -23.19 28.85 -42.25
N LEU A 3 -24.05 29.80 -41.89
CA LEU A 3 -24.71 29.86 -40.58
C LEU A 3 -25.46 28.55 -40.25
N GLN A 4 -25.98 27.87 -41.28
CA GLN A 4 -26.62 26.56 -41.15
C GLN A 4 -25.63 25.46 -40.71
N LEU A 5 -24.41 25.46 -41.23
CA LEU A 5 -23.39 24.48 -40.85
C LEU A 5 -22.95 24.66 -39.39
N LEU A 6 -22.87 25.92 -38.92
CA LEU A 6 -22.53 26.25 -37.54
C LEU A 6 -23.63 25.80 -36.56
N LEU A 7 -24.90 25.96 -36.95
CA LEU A 7 -26.06 25.54 -36.16
C LEU A 7 -26.15 24.02 -36.04
N HIS A 8 -25.88 23.29 -37.13
CA HIS A 8 -25.85 21.83 -37.13
C HIS A 8 -24.71 21.30 -36.27
N LEU A 9 -23.52 21.92 -36.31
CA LEU A 9 -22.41 21.55 -35.43
C LEU A 9 -22.76 21.80 -33.95
N CYS A 10 -23.40 22.93 -33.61
CA CYS A 10 -23.80 23.23 -32.23
C CYS A 10 -24.84 22.24 -31.70
N LEU A 11 -25.82 21.87 -32.53
CA LEU A 11 -26.83 20.86 -32.16
C LEU A 11 -26.22 19.47 -32.00
N LEU A 12 -25.25 19.11 -32.85
CA LEU A 12 -24.52 17.85 -32.73
C LEU A 12 -23.68 17.81 -31.44
N CYS A 13 -22.98 18.91 -31.11
CA CYS A 13 -22.23 19.02 -29.86
C CYS A 13 -23.15 18.93 -28.64
N LEU A 14 -24.31 19.61 -28.65
CA LEU A 14 -25.28 19.52 -27.55
C LEU A 14 -25.86 18.10 -27.40
N ALA A 15 -26.09 17.39 -28.50
CA ALA A 15 -26.55 16.00 -28.47
C ALA A 15 -25.47 15.03 -27.94
N VAL A 16 -24.21 15.25 -28.31
CA VAL A 16 -23.07 14.44 -27.85
C VAL A 16 -22.76 14.72 -26.37
N PHE A 17 -22.84 15.97 -25.91
CA PHE A 17 -22.70 16.32 -24.49
C PHE A 17 -23.90 15.92 -23.63
N GLY A 18 -25.11 15.85 -24.20
CA GLY A 18 -26.32 15.41 -23.50
C GLY A 18 -26.48 13.89 -23.40
N CYS A 19 -25.75 13.11 -24.21
CA CYS A 19 -25.80 11.64 -24.21
C CYS A 19 -24.56 10.98 -23.59
N ALA A 20 -23.59 11.74 -23.09
CA ALA A 20 -22.60 11.17 -22.20
C ALA A 20 -23.31 10.84 -20.88
N PRO A 21 -23.43 9.56 -20.46
CA PRO A 21 -23.83 9.27 -19.10
C PRO A 21 -22.73 9.85 -18.22
N PHE A 22 -22.97 11.02 -17.64
CA PHE A 22 -22.25 11.42 -16.45
C PHE A 22 -22.55 10.32 -15.45
N ALA A 23 -21.54 9.50 -15.13
CA ALA A 23 -21.62 8.57 -14.02
C ALA A 23 -22.01 9.40 -12.80
N ALA A 24 -23.26 9.26 -12.38
CA ALA A 24 -23.72 9.85 -11.14
C ALA A 24 -22.86 9.24 -10.04
N SER A 25 -22.17 10.08 -9.27
CA SER A 25 -21.69 9.65 -7.97
C SER A 25 -22.91 9.13 -7.21
N HIS A 26 -22.86 7.87 -6.79
CA HIS A 26 -23.94 7.30 -5.99
C HIS A 26 -24.02 8.08 -4.69
N GLN A 27 -24.99 8.99 -4.61
CA GLN A 27 -25.44 9.53 -3.35
C GLN A 27 -26.36 8.44 -2.79
N GLU A 28 -25.82 7.62 -1.89
CA GLU A 28 -26.60 6.60 -1.20
C GLU A 28 -27.78 7.29 -0.48
N SER A 29 -29.00 6.87 -0.80
CA SER A 29 -30.22 7.40 -0.19
C SER A 29 -30.94 6.26 0.50
N GLY A 30 -30.90 6.26 1.84
CA GLY A 30 -31.46 5.24 2.72
C GLY A 30 -30.70 5.16 4.05
N ASP A 31 -31.33 4.61 5.10
CA ASP A 31 -30.62 4.20 6.33
C ASP A 31 -29.80 2.94 5.98
N TRP A 32 -28.55 3.13 5.56
CA TRP A 32 -27.57 2.06 5.43
C TRP A 32 -27.12 1.66 6.84
N HIS A 33 -27.41 0.42 7.25
CA HIS A 33 -27.05 -0.07 8.57
C HIS A 33 -26.65 -1.54 8.48
N CYS A 34 -25.41 -1.82 8.85
CA CYS A 34 -25.00 -3.17 9.18
C CYS A 34 -24.01 -3.13 10.35
N ASP A 35 -24.11 -4.12 11.23
CA ASP A 35 -23.33 -4.18 12.46
C ASP A 35 -21.96 -4.79 12.20
N ALA A 36 -20.91 -4.15 12.70
CA ALA A 36 -19.58 -4.74 12.71
C ALA A 36 -19.54 -5.93 13.68
N ASP A 37 -18.76 -6.95 13.33
CA ASP A 37 -18.50 -8.07 14.23
C ASP A 37 -17.40 -7.67 15.22
N ASP A 38 -17.79 -7.42 16.48
CA ASP A 38 -16.88 -7.01 17.55
C ASP A 38 -15.85 -8.11 17.91
N GLU A 39 -16.10 -9.37 17.54
CA GLU A 39 -15.18 -10.49 17.78
C GLU A 39 -14.20 -10.68 16.60
N ALA A 40 -14.49 -10.09 15.44
CA ALA A 40 -13.66 -10.20 14.26
C ALA A 40 -12.27 -9.57 14.49
N ARG A 41 -11.24 -10.41 14.41
CA ARG A 41 -9.86 -9.98 14.58
C ARG A 41 -8.90 -10.86 13.79
N ILE A 42 -8.03 -10.23 13.03
CA ILE A 42 -6.93 -10.90 12.35
C ILE A 42 -5.70 -10.84 13.26
N SER A 43 -5.02 -11.98 13.44
CA SER A 43 -3.83 -12.06 14.26
C SER A 43 -2.65 -12.53 13.41
N ALA A 44 -1.79 -11.60 13.02
CA ALA A 44 -0.51 -11.92 12.39
C ALA A 44 0.50 -12.34 13.46
N GLN A 45 0.65 -13.64 13.69
CA GLN A 45 1.63 -14.17 14.65
C GLN A 45 3.04 -14.20 14.06
N PHE A 46 4.06 -13.99 14.89
CA PHE A 46 5.45 -14.16 14.46
C PHE A 46 5.79 -15.64 14.24
N ARG A 47 5.97 -16.05 12.99
CA ARG A 47 6.33 -17.42 12.58
C ARG A 47 7.31 -17.39 11.41
N PRO A 48 8.62 -17.22 11.67
CA PRO A 48 9.60 -17.08 10.61
C PRO A 48 9.86 -18.42 9.90
N GLY A 49 9.97 -18.37 8.57
CA GLY A 49 10.44 -19.48 7.75
C GLY A 49 9.50 -20.67 7.59
N ILE A 50 8.20 -20.49 7.88
CA ILE A 50 7.20 -21.56 7.67
C ILE A 50 6.44 -21.43 6.36
N ILE A 51 6.22 -20.21 5.85
CA ILE A 51 5.42 -19.98 4.64
C ILE A 51 6.30 -19.96 3.40
N THR A 52 5.84 -20.65 2.36
CA THR A 52 6.29 -20.56 0.99
C THR A 52 5.15 -19.97 0.16
N LEU A 53 5.42 -18.90 -0.58
CA LEU A 53 4.41 -18.34 -1.50
C LEU A 53 4.37 -19.16 -2.78
N ASP A 54 3.56 -20.19 -2.81
CA ASP A 54 3.46 -21.13 -3.93
C ASP A 54 2.01 -21.47 -4.30
N GLY A 55 1.02 -20.94 -3.58
CA GLY A 55 -0.39 -21.20 -3.79
C GLY A 55 -0.91 -22.44 -3.06
N HIS A 56 -0.08 -23.14 -2.30
CA HIS A 56 -0.48 -24.29 -1.51
C HIS A 56 -0.84 -23.90 -0.09
N ALA A 57 -1.88 -24.51 0.48
CA ALA A 57 -2.32 -24.22 1.84
C ALA A 57 -1.66 -25.11 2.91
N ASP A 58 -0.76 -26.01 2.52
CA ASP A 58 -0.23 -27.07 3.39
C ASP A 58 0.56 -26.52 4.57
N ASP A 59 1.37 -25.49 4.35
CA ASP A 59 2.15 -24.79 5.37
C ASP A 59 1.32 -23.82 6.25
N TRP A 60 0.09 -23.51 5.83
CA TRP A 60 -0.88 -22.72 6.59
C TRP A 60 -1.73 -23.54 7.57
N GLY A 61 -1.56 -24.86 7.63
CA GLY A 61 -2.39 -25.77 8.43
C GLY A 61 -2.46 -25.40 9.92
N ASP A 62 -1.32 -24.99 10.49
CA ASP A 62 -1.21 -24.61 11.91
C ASP A 62 -1.42 -23.11 12.16
N VAL A 63 -1.79 -22.33 11.14
CA VAL A 63 -2.00 -20.89 11.26
C VAL A 63 -3.47 -20.62 11.53
N ASP A 64 -3.76 -19.93 12.64
CA ASP A 64 -5.10 -19.51 12.99
C ASP A 64 -5.66 -18.54 11.95
N GLY A 65 -6.94 -18.71 11.60
CA GLY A 65 -7.67 -17.83 10.70
C GLY A 65 -8.99 -17.38 11.32
N PHE A 66 -9.50 -16.27 10.83
CA PHE A 66 -10.86 -15.83 11.14
C PHE A 66 -11.75 -16.06 9.92
N GLU A 67 -12.93 -16.64 10.15
CA GLU A 67 -13.90 -16.98 9.11
C GLU A 67 -14.99 -15.91 9.05
N PHE A 68 -15.12 -15.26 7.88
CA PHE A 68 -16.05 -14.17 7.65
C PHE A 68 -17.20 -14.58 6.74
N PRO A 69 -18.46 -14.24 7.09
CA PRO A 69 -19.51 -14.20 6.10
C PRO A 69 -19.17 -13.15 5.04
N LEU A 70 -19.52 -13.44 3.78
CA LEU A 70 -19.25 -12.54 2.66
C LEU A 70 -20.56 -11.86 2.24
N ARG A 71 -20.69 -10.57 2.54
CA ARG A 71 -21.92 -9.80 2.26
C ARG A 71 -21.69 -8.78 1.13
N PRO A 72 -22.68 -8.53 0.25
CA PRO A 72 -22.51 -7.53 -0.81
C PRO A 72 -22.18 -6.16 -0.23
N ALA A 73 -21.17 -5.49 -0.78
CA ALA A 73 -20.70 -4.22 -0.25
C ALA A 73 -21.76 -3.10 -0.31
N LEU A 74 -22.59 -3.10 -1.37
CA LEU A 74 -23.65 -2.09 -1.55
C LEU A 74 -24.94 -2.44 -0.79
N ASP A 75 -25.08 -3.68 -0.32
CA ASP A 75 -26.34 -4.22 0.19
C ASP A 75 -26.06 -5.39 1.15
N PRO A 76 -25.55 -5.09 2.37
CA PRO A 76 -24.99 -6.08 3.29
C PRO A 76 -26.04 -6.86 4.09
N ASP A 77 -27.21 -7.08 3.50
CA ASP A 77 -28.28 -7.88 4.10
C ASP A 77 -27.90 -9.37 4.18
N GLU A 78 -28.30 -10.04 5.26
CA GLU A 78 -27.98 -11.46 5.51
C GLU A 78 -28.54 -12.41 4.46
N ASP A 79 -29.71 -12.11 3.88
CA ASP A 79 -30.34 -12.93 2.86
C ASP A 79 -29.63 -12.86 1.49
N LYS A 80 -28.70 -11.91 1.34
CA LYS A 80 -27.87 -11.68 0.15
C LYS A 80 -26.42 -12.13 0.34
N GLU A 81 -26.09 -12.73 1.48
CA GLU A 81 -24.79 -13.33 1.73
C GLU A 81 -24.39 -14.31 0.61
N TYR A 82 -23.09 -14.36 0.31
CA TYR A 82 -22.53 -15.28 -0.66
C TYR A 82 -22.84 -16.74 -0.28
N LYS A 83 -23.63 -17.40 -1.11
CA LYS A 83 -24.25 -18.69 -0.76
C LYS A 83 -23.31 -19.88 -0.91
N ALA A 84 -22.18 -19.71 -1.60
CA ALA A 84 -21.28 -20.84 -1.87
C ALA A 84 -20.34 -21.12 -0.69
N GLY A 85 -20.16 -20.17 0.22
CA GLY A 85 -19.40 -20.33 1.45
C GLY A 85 -18.89 -19.02 2.01
N LYS A 86 -17.80 -19.10 2.78
CA LYS A 86 -17.23 -17.98 3.55
C LYS A 86 -15.80 -17.69 3.10
N MET A 87 -15.26 -16.57 3.58
CA MET A 87 -13.85 -16.26 3.45
C MET A 87 -13.13 -16.50 4.78
N THR A 88 -12.14 -17.38 4.81
CA THR A 88 -11.18 -17.44 5.92
C THR A 88 -9.96 -16.60 5.59
N VAL A 89 -9.62 -15.66 6.47
CA VAL A 89 -8.38 -14.88 6.37
C VAL A 89 -7.40 -15.35 7.44
N LYS A 90 -6.21 -15.73 7.00
CA LYS A 90 -5.07 -16.06 7.86
C LYS A 90 -3.96 -15.05 7.64
N ALA A 91 -3.21 -14.73 8.70
CA ALA A 91 -2.06 -13.85 8.61
C ALA A 91 -0.94 -14.29 9.54
N LEU A 92 0.30 -14.00 9.15
CA LEU A 92 1.49 -14.13 10.00
C LEU A 92 2.61 -13.22 9.51
N HIS A 93 3.69 -13.10 10.27
CA HIS A 93 4.87 -12.38 9.83
C HIS A 93 6.16 -13.08 10.26
N ASP A 94 7.26 -12.82 9.55
CA ASP A 94 8.59 -13.36 9.89
C ASP A 94 9.51 -12.31 10.54
N GLY A 95 8.97 -11.11 10.78
CA GLY A 95 9.69 -9.96 11.34
C GLY A 95 10.24 -8.99 10.29
N THR A 96 10.21 -9.39 9.01
CA THR A 96 10.52 -8.53 7.86
C THR A 96 9.29 -8.34 7.00
N ASP A 97 8.65 -9.44 6.62
CA ASP A 97 7.46 -9.48 5.78
C ASP A 97 6.25 -9.97 6.58
N VAL A 98 5.07 -9.49 6.18
CA VAL A 98 3.76 -10.01 6.57
C VAL A 98 3.18 -10.80 5.41
N PHE A 99 2.52 -11.90 5.75
CA PHE A 99 1.94 -12.87 4.82
C PHE A 99 0.45 -12.99 5.11
N PHE A 100 -0.34 -13.11 4.05
CA PHE A 100 -1.78 -13.33 4.12
C PHE A 100 -2.19 -14.51 3.24
N MET A 101 -3.14 -15.29 3.74
CA MET A 101 -3.86 -16.31 2.97
C MET A 101 -5.35 -16.04 3.06
N LEU A 102 -6.00 -15.95 1.91
CA LEU A 102 -7.46 -15.90 1.79
C LEU A 102 -7.93 -17.23 1.24
N GLN A 103 -8.84 -17.88 1.96
CA GLN A 103 -9.48 -19.12 1.57
C GLN A 103 -10.95 -18.82 1.32
N VAL A 104 -11.43 -18.99 0.09
CA VAL A 104 -12.83 -18.69 -0.25
C VAL A 104 -13.49 -19.94 -0.80
N ASP A 105 -14.48 -20.44 -0.10
CA ASP A 105 -15.26 -21.60 -0.55
C ASP A 105 -16.20 -21.20 -1.69
N GLY A 106 -16.20 -21.97 -2.77
CA GLY A 106 -17.05 -21.67 -3.91
C GLY A 106 -17.04 -22.76 -4.98
N ASP A 107 -17.95 -22.61 -5.95
CA ASP A 107 -17.87 -23.42 -7.16
C ASP A 107 -16.75 -22.90 -8.05
N TYR A 108 -15.94 -23.81 -8.60
CA TYR A 108 -14.86 -23.40 -9.48
C TYR A 108 -15.40 -22.80 -10.77
N VAL A 109 -15.05 -21.54 -11.02
CA VAL A 109 -15.33 -20.80 -12.23
C VAL A 109 -14.03 -20.19 -12.74
N TYR A 110 -13.72 -20.44 -14.00
CA TYR A 110 -12.55 -19.91 -14.68
C TYR A 110 -12.81 -19.71 -16.16
N ASN A 111 -12.37 -18.56 -16.65
CA ASN A 111 -12.37 -18.20 -18.06
C ASN A 111 -11.05 -17.48 -18.40
N LYS A 112 -10.15 -18.20 -19.05
CA LYS A 112 -8.84 -17.68 -19.41
C LYS A 112 -8.96 -16.42 -20.28
N GLY A 113 -8.28 -15.36 -19.87
CA GLY A 113 -8.26 -14.08 -20.58
C GLY A 113 -9.36 -13.11 -20.15
N ASP A 114 -10.25 -13.49 -19.23
CA ASP A 114 -11.39 -12.67 -18.79
C ASP A 114 -11.52 -12.65 -17.26
N ASP A 115 -10.92 -11.63 -16.65
CA ASP A 115 -10.95 -11.39 -15.21
C ASP A 115 -12.36 -11.30 -14.65
N HIS A 116 -13.30 -10.69 -15.38
CA HIS A 116 -14.68 -10.49 -14.92
C HIS A 116 -15.48 -11.80 -14.85
N LYS A 117 -14.99 -12.84 -15.52
CA LYS A 117 -15.55 -14.20 -15.47
C LYS A 117 -14.76 -15.14 -14.58
N CYS A 118 -13.85 -14.61 -13.76
CA CYS A 118 -13.08 -15.37 -12.80
C CYS A 118 -13.17 -14.72 -11.42
N PRO A 119 -13.02 -15.50 -10.34
CA PRO A 119 -12.88 -14.92 -9.01
C PRO A 119 -11.70 -13.95 -8.90
N SER A 120 -11.89 -12.90 -8.11
CA SER A 120 -10.86 -11.92 -7.78
C SER A 120 -10.98 -11.56 -6.30
N VAL A 121 -9.87 -11.19 -5.68
CA VAL A 121 -9.85 -10.73 -4.28
C VAL A 121 -9.18 -9.38 -4.17
N ALA A 122 -9.49 -8.66 -3.10
CA ALA A 122 -8.68 -7.54 -2.67
C ALA A 122 -8.43 -7.54 -1.16
N LEU A 123 -7.30 -6.97 -0.77
CA LEU A 123 -7.00 -6.54 0.59
C LEU A 123 -7.01 -5.03 0.64
N MET A 124 -7.49 -4.46 1.74
CA MET A 124 -7.53 -3.02 1.97
C MET A 124 -7.01 -2.72 3.37
N PHE A 125 -6.14 -1.72 3.46
CA PHE A 125 -5.49 -1.30 4.69
C PHE A 125 -5.63 0.20 4.88
N GLN A 126 -5.86 0.64 6.11
CA GLN A 126 -5.84 2.06 6.46
C GLN A 126 -4.42 2.64 6.32
N VAL A 127 -4.31 3.79 5.68
CA VAL A 127 -3.10 4.61 5.64
C VAL A 127 -3.36 5.93 6.36
N GLY A 128 -2.60 6.17 7.44
CA GLY A 128 -2.85 7.28 8.34
C GLY A 128 -4.12 7.14 9.19
N GLU A 129 -4.25 7.93 10.25
CA GLU A 129 -5.31 7.74 11.25
C GLU A 129 -6.70 8.17 10.74
N SER A 130 -6.74 9.03 9.73
CA SER A 130 -7.95 9.69 9.26
C SER A 130 -8.79 8.84 8.31
N ALA A 131 -8.26 7.77 7.71
CA ALA A 131 -9.01 6.96 6.76
C ALA A 131 -10.23 6.30 7.40
N THR A 132 -11.39 6.45 6.77
CA THR A 132 -12.65 5.85 7.21
C THR A 132 -13.10 4.80 6.21
N TYR A 133 -13.80 3.77 6.68
CA TYR A 133 -14.16 2.63 5.84
C TYR A 133 -15.23 3.01 4.80
N HIS A 134 -16.20 3.85 5.19
CA HIS A 134 -17.34 4.28 4.37
C HIS A 134 -17.21 5.70 3.81
N ASP A 135 -16.00 6.17 3.49
CA ASP A 135 -15.87 7.56 3.08
C ASP A 135 -16.53 7.85 1.72
N VAL A 136 -17.71 8.47 1.76
CA VAL A 136 -18.44 8.98 0.59
C VAL A 136 -18.01 10.40 0.21
N ARG A 137 -17.00 10.97 0.88
CA ARG A 137 -16.55 12.34 0.59
C ARG A 137 -15.82 12.40 -0.75
N THR A 138 -16.06 13.48 -1.47
CA THR A 138 -15.48 13.72 -2.80
C THR A 138 -14.04 14.24 -2.76
N SER A 139 -13.42 14.40 -1.58
CA SER A 139 -12.07 14.94 -1.46
C SER A 139 -11.02 13.85 -1.63
N CYS A 140 -10.11 14.01 -2.59
CA CYS A 140 -8.98 13.09 -2.81
C CYS A 140 -7.78 13.34 -1.87
N ARG A 141 -8.00 13.59 -0.57
CA ARG A 141 -6.91 13.83 0.42
C ARG A 141 -7.33 13.47 1.86
N GLY A 142 -6.39 12.91 2.62
CA GLY A 142 -6.50 12.72 4.08
C GLY A 142 -7.32 11.51 4.54
N PHE A 143 -7.62 10.60 3.62
CA PHE A 143 -8.41 9.36 3.87
C PHE A 143 -7.77 8.19 3.12
N GLU A 144 -6.45 8.15 3.12
CA GLU A 144 -5.65 7.24 2.32
C GLU A 144 -5.91 5.78 2.74
N VAL A 145 -6.14 4.91 1.77
CA VAL A 145 -6.17 3.46 1.93
C VAL A 145 -5.26 2.85 0.89
N ASP A 146 -4.56 1.80 1.30
CA ASP A 146 -3.71 0.96 0.46
C ASP A 146 -4.52 -0.29 0.10
N ILE A 147 -4.66 -0.56 -1.18
CA ILE A 147 -5.48 -1.64 -1.72
C ILE A 147 -4.64 -2.51 -2.65
N MET A 148 -4.71 -3.80 -2.40
CA MET A 148 -4.14 -4.83 -3.22
C MET A 148 -5.26 -5.61 -3.90
N HIS A 149 -5.35 -5.62 -5.22
CA HIS A 149 -6.36 -6.38 -5.97
C HIS A 149 -5.71 -7.41 -6.89
N PHE A 150 -6.16 -8.65 -6.83
CA PHE A 150 -5.62 -9.76 -7.61
C PHE A 150 -6.71 -10.56 -8.30
N SER A 151 -6.62 -10.67 -9.63
CA SER A 151 -7.56 -11.42 -10.45
C SER A 151 -6.89 -12.60 -11.16
N ILE A 152 -7.57 -13.75 -11.19
CA ILE A 152 -7.00 -14.97 -11.75
C ILE A 152 -7.15 -15.10 -13.27
N GLY A 153 -8.11 -14.40 -13.90
CA GLY A 153 -8.49 -14.65 -15.31
C GLY A 153 -7.36 -14.41 -16.30
N ASN A 154 -6.58 -13.34 -16.08
CA ASN A 154 -5.38 -13.01 -16.82
C ASN A 154 -4.08 -13.46 -16.14
N SER A 155 -4.18 -14.16 -14.99
CA SER A 155 -3.03 -14.72 -14.30
C SER A 155 -2.44 -15.91 -15.07
N ILE A 156 -1.13 -16.04 -14.95
CA ILE A 156 -0.34 -17.19 -15.33
C ILE A 156 -0.23 -18.03 -14.07
N PRO A 157 -0.87 -19.20 -14.07
CA PRO A 157 -0.64 -20.20 -13.04
C PRO A 157 0.87 -20.50 -12.99
N GLY A 158 1.53 -20.59 -11.83
CA GLY A 158 2.99 -20.83 -11.81
C GLY A 158 3.81 -19.66 -11.32
N ARG A 159 3.27 -18.46 -11.51
CA ARG A 159 4.06 -17.25 -11.59
C ARG A 159 3.81 -16.32 -10.42
N LEU A 160 4.86 -16.04 -9.66
CA LEU A 160 4.83 -15.00 -8.64
C LEU A 160 4.55 -13.59 -9.19
N TYR A 161 3.53 -12.95 -8.58
CA TYR A 161 3.14 -11.53 -8.53
C TYR A 161 4.16 -10.52 -9.10
N GLY A 162 5.01 -9.79 -8.38
CA GLY A 162 4.59 -8.62 -7.62
C GLY A 162 4.77 -7.26 -8.31
N GLY A 163 4.18 -6.23 -7.71
CA GLY A 163 4.12 -4.85 -8.21
C GLY A 163 3.20 -4.67 -9.43
N ASN A 164 2.81 -3.42 -9.70
CA ASN A 164 2.08 -3.05 -10.91
C ASN A 164 2.94 -3.31 -12.16
N SER A 165 2.51 -4.26 -12.98
CA SER A 165 3.09 -4.46 -14.31
C SER A 165 2.61 -3.34 -15.24
N ILE A 166 3.26 -2.17 -15.21
CA ILE A 166 3.05 -1.11 -16.22
C ILE A 166 3.69 -1.62 -17.52
N SER A 167 2.93 -2.34 -18.34
CA SER A 167 3.41 -2.76 -19.66
C SER A 167 3.70 -1.53 -20.51
N GLY A 168 4.98 -1.29 -20.80
CA GLY A 168 5.40 -0.45 -21.91
C GLY A 168 4.89 -1.06 -23.23
N GLU A 169 4.30 -0.20 -24.05
CA GLU A 169 3.99 -0.37 -25.48
C GLU A 169 3.51 -1.78 -25.95
N GLY A 170 2.19 -1.88 -26.16
CA GLY A 170 1.66 -2.61 -27.31
C GLY A 170 1.42 -4.11 -27.14
N LYS A 171 0.51 -4.48 -26.23
CA LYS A 171 -0.58 -5.48 -26.38
C LYS A 171 -1.20 -5.68 -25.00
N GLY A 172 -2.50 -5.41 -24.88
CA GLY A 172 -3.19 -5.29 -23.60
C GLY A 172 -3.55 -6.63 -22.96
N ASP A 173 -2.56 -7.32 -22.40
CA ASP A 173 -2.73 -8.49 -21.55
C ASP A 173 -1.80 -8.35 -20.32
N GLY A 174 -2.34 -8.32 -19.10
CA GLY A 174 -1.55 -8.74 -17.93
C GLY A 174 -1.29 -7.72 -16.81
N VAL A 175 -2.31 -6.99 -16.33
CA VAL A 175 -2.26 -6.41 -14.98
C VAL A 175 -3.05 -7.33 -14.04
N VAL A 176 -2.35 -8.32 -13.49
CA VAL A 176 -2.95 -9.42 -12.71
C VAL A 176 -3.04 -9.05 -11.23
N LEU A 177 -2.01 -8.38 -10.74
CA LEU A 177 -1.88 -7.87 -9.39
C LEU A 177 -1.77 -6.34 -9.46
N VAL A 178 -2.71 -5.64 -8.83
CA VAL A 178 -2.81 -4.18 -8.86
C VAL A 178 -2.64 -3.64 -7.45
N ASP A 179 -1.56 -2.91 -7.26
CA ASP A 179 -1.23 -2.09 -6.10
C ASP A 179 -1.79 -0.69 -6.32
N MET A 180 -2.70 -0.28 -5.45
CA MET A 180 -3.37 1.00 -5.62
C MET A 180 -3.53 1.67 -4.26
N TYR A 181 -3.37 2.98 -4.26
CA TYR A 181 -3.78 3.81 -3.15
C TYR A 181 -5.00 4.62 -3.56
N SER A 182 -5.89 4.84 -2.60
CA SER A 182 -7.13 5.54 -2.82
C SER A 182 -7.48 6.43 -1.64
N TRP A 183 -8.26 7.48 -1.90
CA TRP A 183 -8.85 8.31 -0.84
C TRP A 183 -10.35 8.05 -0.67
N ASN A 184 -10.98 7.58 -1.73
CA ASN A 184 -12.39 7.26 -1.85
C ASN A 184 -12.59 6.53 -3.19
N PRO A 185 -13.76 5.91 -3.43
CA PRO A 185 -14.00 5.17 -4.67
C PRO A 185 -13.79 5.97 -5.97
N HIS A 186 -13.85 7.29 -5.93
CA HIS A 186 -13.65 8.18 -7.09
C HIS A 186 -12.18 8.60 -7.31
N CYS A 187 -11.33 8.49 -6.29
CA CYS A 187 -9.93 8.88 -6.34
C CYS A 187 -9.06 7.66 -6.11
N ARG A 188 -8.91 6.83 -7.16
CA ARG A 188 -8.06 5.62 -7.16
C ARG A 188 -6.86 5.89 -8.05
N ASN A 189 -5.68 5.52 -7.57
CA ASN A 189 -4.44 5.69 -8.32
C ASN A 189 -3.66 4.39 -8.24
N ILE A 190 -3.10 3.98 -9.37
CA ILE A 190 -2.24 2.82 -9.43
C ILE A 190 -0.86 3.24 -8.90
N ASP A 191 -0.34 2.54 -7.90
CA ASP A 191 0.96 2.85 -7.32
C ASP A 191 2.09 2.77 -8.36
N GLY A 192 3.05 3.69 -8.24
CA GLY A 192 4.12 3.88 -9.21
C GLY A 192 3.72 4.47 -10.56
N SER A 193 2.44 4.74 -10.82
CA SER A 193 1.97 5.47 -12.02
C SER A 193 1.59 6.93 -11.72
N GLY A 194 2.54 7.70 -11.18
CA GLY A 194 2.35 9.12 -10.91
C GLY A 194 2.53 10.01 -12.15
N THR A 195 1.88 11.19 -12.16
CA THR A 195 2.10 12.24 -13.18
C THR A 195 3.55 12.76 -13.23
N SER A 196 4.35 12.47 -12.21
CA SER A 196 5.77 12.84 -12.08
C SER A 196 6.75 11.78 -12.60
N GLY A 197 6.26 10.67 -13.16
CA GLY A 197 7.09 9.57 -13.66
C GLY A 197 6.97 8.30 -12.81
N ASN A 198 7.56 7.23 -13.34
CA ASN A 198 7.54 5.87 -12.80
C ASN A 198 8.24 5.83 -11.43
N ASP A 199 7.48 5.96 -10.34
CA ASP A 199 8.03 5.91 -8.98
C ASP A 199 7.91 4.49 -8.44
N SER A 200 8.97 3.70 -8.61
CA SER A 200 8.99 2.32 -8.14
C SER A 200 9.05 2.18 -6.61
N SER A 201 9.07 3.28 -5.84
CA SER A 201 9.20 3.24 -4.38
C SER A 201 7.90 2.90 -3.65
N ALA A 202 6.74 3.14 -4.27
CA ALA A 202 5.42 2.76 -3.78
C ALA A 202 4.93 1.41 -4.35
N LEU A 203 5.79 0.68 -5.07
CA LEU A 203 5.45 -0.66 -5.56
C LEU A 203 5.74 -1.69 -4.47
N ASN A 204 4.71 -2.25 -3.88
CA ASN A 204 4.81 -3.38 -2.99
C ASN A 204 5.09 -4.69 -3.77
N ASN A 205 6.02 -5.49 -3.27
CA ASN A 205 6.50 -6.72 -3.93
C ASN A 205 5.57 -7.93 -3.70
N TRP A 206 4.34 -7.84 -4.21
CA TRP A 206 3.32 -8.88 -4.45
C TRP A 206 3.72 -10.36 -4.23
N LYS A 207 4.00 -11.16 -5.26
CA LYS A 207 4.18 -12.64 -5.25
C LYS A 207 2.92 -13.49 -4.94
N GLY A 208 2.59 -14.41 -5.86
CA GLY A 208 1.58 -15.46 -5.66
C GLY A 208 1.48 -16.47 -6.83
N PHE A 209 1.13 -17.72 -6.51
CA PHE A 209 0.54 -18.86 -7.30
C PHE A 209 1.36 -19.78 -8.25
N ILE A 210 1.12 -21.12 -8.23
CA ILE A 210 1.73 -22.20 -9.08
C ILE A 210 0.73 -23.01 -9.98
N GLU A 211 1.10 -23.46 -11.20
CA GLU A 211 0.19 -24.02 -12.23
C GLU A 211 -0.48 -25.36 -11.91
N ASP A 212 0.20 -26.24 -11.19
CA ASP A 212 -0.19 -27.64 -11.13
C ASP A 212 -1.20 -27.98 -10.02
N ASP A 213 -1.55 -27.03 -9.13
CA ASP A 213 -2.54 -27.25 -8.07
C ASP A 213 -3.33 -25.96 -7.71
N SER A 214 -4.58 -25.90 -8.21
CA SER A 214 -5.70 -25.01 -7.82
C SER A 214 -5.50 -23.48 -7.79
N PRO A 215 -6.20 -22.72 -8.66
CA PRO A 215 -7.64 -22.54 -8.40
C PRO A 215 -8.52 -23.28 -9.41
N TYR A 216 -7.93 -24.09 -10.29
CA TYR A 216 -8.63 -24.71 -11.41
C TYR A 216 -9.12 -26.11 -11.06
N GLY A 217 -10.08 -26.19 -10.12
CA GLY A 217 -10.95 -27.35 -10.14
C GLY A 217 -11.81 -27.37 -11.41
N SER A 218 -12.42 -28.51 -11.72
CA SER A 218 -13.31 -28.58 -12.88
C SER A 218 -14.48 -27.61 -12.70
N SER A 219 -14.82 -26.85 -13.74
CA SER A 219 -15.85 -25.82 -13.63
C SER A 219 -17.17 -26.37 -13.08
N GLY A 220 -17.77 -25.64 -12.14
CA GLY A 220 -19.00 -26.01 -11.45
C GLY A 220 -18.83 -27.07 -10.35
N ARG A 221 -17.60 -27.51 -10.05
CA ARG A 221 -17.33 -28.32 -8.86
C ARG A 221 -17.06 -27.42 -7.66
N LYS A 222 -17.56 -27.82 -6.50
CA LYS A 222 -17.21 -27.19 -5.23
C LYS A 222 -15.72 -27.35 -4.92
N GLY A 223 -15.14 -26.32 -4.35
CA GLY A 223 -13.83 -26.34 -3.74
C GLY A 223 -13.53 -25.02 -3.02
N THR A 224 -12.25 -24.75 -2.83
CA THR A 224 -11.78 -23.59 -2.08
C THR A 224 -10.69 -22.91 -2.90
N TYR A 225 -10.87 -21.62 -3.11
CA TYR A 225 -9.87 -20.75 -3.70
C TYR A 225 -8.85 -20.35 -2.66
N TYR A 226 -7.57 -20.45 -2.99
CA TYR A 226 -6.47 -20.02 -2.14
C TYR A 226 -5.75 -18.84 -2.79
N PHE A 227 -5.58 -17.76 -2.04
CA PHE A 227 -4.84 -16.58 -2.47
C PHE A 227 -3.80 -16.22 -1.43
N GLU A 228 -2.55 -16.17 -1.86
CA GLU A 228 -1.42 -15.83 -1.01
C GLU A 228 -0.83 -14.48 -1.39
N PHE A 229 -0.48 -13.72 -0.36
CA PHE A 229 0.11 -12.40 -0.49
C PHE A 229 1.26 -12.24 0.49
N SER A 230 2.33 -11.57 0.06
CA SER A 230 3.38 -11.09 0.96
C SER A 230 3.74 -9.64 0.70
N ARG A 231 4.08 -8.92 1.76
CA ARG A 231 4.76 -7.63 1.63
C ARG A 231 5.67 -7.36 2.82
N PRO A 232 6.65 -6.45 2.67
CA PRO A 232 7.38 -5.90 3.80
C PRO A 232 6.44 -5.26 4.84
N LEU A 233 6.73 -5.49 6.13
CA LEU A 233 6.09 -4.76 7.23
C LEU A 233 6.31 -3.24 7.11
N ARG A 234 7.46 -2.84 6.55
CA ARG A 234 7.81 -1.46 6.24
C ARG A 234 8.14 -1.33 4.77
N THR A 235 7.44 -0.46 4.07
CA THR A 235 7.72 -0.17 2.67
C THR A 235 8.67 1.02 2.54
N MET A 236 9.20 1.23 1.34
CA MET A 236 10.08 2.37 1.06
C MET A 236 9.30 3.63 0.64
N ASP A 237 7.98 3.58 0.75
CA ASP A 237 7.10 4.67 0.37
C ASP A 237 7.36 5.92 1.23
N ARG A 238 7.61 7.03 0.55
CA ARG A 238 7.86 8.34 1.16
C ARG A 238 6.64 9.25 1.10
N LEU A 239 5.59 8.85 0.40
CA LEU A 239 4.41 9.67 0.08
C LEU A 239 3.18 9.28 0.90
N GLN A 240 3.27 8.29 1.80
CA GLN A 240 2.17 7.80 2.63
C GLN A 240 1.00 7.28 1.78
N GLN A 241 1.33 6.50 0.77
CA GLN A 241 0.46 5.75 -0.11
C GLN A 241 0.32 4.30 0.37
N ASP A 242 1.36 3.77 1.02
CA ASP A 242 1.42 2.39 1.51
C ASP A 242 1.10 2.29 3.00
N ALA A 243 0.38 1.22 3.37
CA ALA A 243 0.20 0.86 4.77
C ALA A 243 1.52 0.37 5.38
N GLN A 244 1.81 0.89 6.57
CA GLN A 244 3.01 0.55 7.33
C GLN A 244 2.63 -0.23 8.58
N PHE A 245 3.11 -1.47 8.69
CA PHE A 245 2.83 -2.34 9.83
C PHE A 245 3.91 -2.25 10.90
N THR A 246 3.48 -2.12 12.15
CA THR A 246 4.37 -2.10 13.32
C THR A 246 4.10 -3.33 14.17
N ILE A 247 5.13 -4.12 14.45
CA ILE A 247 5.04 -5.23 15.41
C ILE A 247 4.65 -4.68 16.79
N GLY A 248 3.64 -5.31 17.39
CA GLY A 248 3.02 -4.90 18.66
C GLY A 248 1.88 -3.89 18.51
N GLN A 249 1.47 -3.52 17.29
CA GLN A 249 0.36 -2.61 17.04
C GLN A 249 -0.75 -3.30 16.24
N SER A 250 -1.97 -2.77 16.39
CA SER A 250 -3.11 -3.07 15.54
C SER A 250 -3.13 -2.12 14.35
N SER A 251 -3.41 -2.64 13.18
CA SER A 251 -3.79 -1.90 11.98
C SER A 251 -5.27 -2.16 11.66
N LYS A 252 -5.85 -1.37 10.75
CA LYS A 252 -7.20 -1.59 10.23
C LYS A 252 -7.14 -2.29 8.88
N PHE A 253 -7.95 -3.32 8.74
CA PHE A 253 -7.93 -4.25 7.63
C PHE A 253 -9.34 -4.48 7.09
N SER A 254 -9.44 -4.77 5.79
CA SER A 254 -10.62 -5.38 5.19
C SER A 254 -10.20 -6.21 3.97
N ALA A 255 -11.10 -7.08 3.53
CA ALA A 255 -10.93 -7.88 2.32
C ALA A 255 -12.23 -7.94 1.53
N ALA A 256 -12.08 -8.06 0.21
CA ALA A 256 -13.18 -8.12 -0.73
C ALA A 256 -13.04 -9.31 -1.70
N PHE A 257 -14.17 -9.76 -2.22
CA PHE A 257 -14.26 -10.88 -3.14
C PHE A 257 -15.21 -10.55 -4.29
N TRP A 258 -14.75 -10.72 -5.53
CA TRP A 258 -15.58 -10.66 -6.72
C TRP A 258 -15.77 -12.07 -7.25
N TYR A 259 -17.02 -12.41 -7.57
CA TYR A 259 -17.37 -13.73 -8.06
C TYR A 259 -18.47 -13.67 -9.13
N PRO A 260 -18.28 -14.32 -10.30
CA PRO A 260 -19.31 -14.41 -11.31
C PRO A 260 -20.53 -15.17 -10.79
N THR A 261 -21.72 -14.56 -10.84
CA THR A 261 -22.95 -15.18 -10.30
C THR A 261 -23.91 -15.50 -11.44
N ASP A 262 -24.51 -16.68 -11.41
CA ASP A 262 -25.47 -17.17 -12.43
C ASP A 262 -24.92 -17.11 -13.87
N GLY A 263 -23.61 -17.32 -14.03
CA GLY A 263 -22.94 -17.24 -15.33
C GLY A 263 -22.71 -15.83 -15.85
N ASN A 264 -23.11 -14.80 -15.10
CA ASN A 264 -22.86 -13.40 -15.43
C ASN A 264 -21.48 -12.96 -14.93
N PRO A 265 -20.71 -12.21 -15.74
CA PRO A 265 -19.49 -11.58 -15.26
C PRO A 265 -19.79 -10.62 -14.12
N TRP A 266 -18.87 -10.51 -13.15
CA TRP A 266 -18.97 -9.48 -12.12
C TRP A 266 -18.61 -8.10 -12.70
N HIS A 267 -19.00 -7.04 -12.01
CA HIS A 267 -18.58 -5.67 -12.29
C HIS A 267 -17.96 -5.04 -11.03
N GLY A 268 -17.20 -3.95 -11.19
CA GLY A 268 -16.33 -3.43 -10.13
C GLY A 268 -17.01 -3.18 -8.77
N SER A 269 -18.25 -2.71 -8.75
CA SER A 269 -19.01 -2.47 -7.50
C SER A 269 -19.70 -3.72 -6.91
N ALA A 270 -19.83 -4.83 -7.64
CA ALA A 270 -20.52 -6.04 -7.19
C ALA A 270 -19.61 -7.00 -6.40
N HIS A 271 -18.82 -6.47 -5.46
CA HIS A 271 -18.04 -7.31 -4.57
C HIS A 271 -18.77 -7.63 -3.28
N TYR A 272 -18.37 -8.74 -2.69
CA TYR A 272 -18.61 -9.06 -1.31
C TYR A 272 -17.49 -8.50 -0.45
N THR A 273 -17.78 -8.17 0.79
CA THR A 273 -16.82 -7.75 1.81
C THR A 273 -16.91 -8.65 3.04
N VAL A 274 -15.78 -8.76 3.76
CA VAL A 274 -15.68 -9.51 5.03
C VAL A 274 -16.29 -8.78 6.22
N GLY A 275 -16.66 -7.50 6.08
CA GLY A 275 -17.16 -6.74 7.21
C GLY A 275 -17.83 -5.42 6.84
N CYS A 276 -18.58 -4.92 7.83
CA CYS A 276 -19.29 -3.64 7.78
C CYS A 276 -18.43 -2.45 8.19
N ASP A 277 -17.29 -2.68 8.80
CA ASP A 277 -16.29 -1.67 9.13
C ASP A 277 -14.91 -2.33 9.08
N TRP A 278 -13.88 -1.56 9.38
CA TRP A 278 -12.53 -2.02 9.60
C TRP A 278 -12.47 -3.17 10.60
N VAL A 279 -11.84 -4.27 10.18
CA VAL A 279 -11.46 -5.37 11.07
C VAL A 279 -10.09 -5.05 11.68
N PRO A 280 -9.92 -5.13 13.00
CA PRO A 280 -8.61 -5.02 13.63
C PRO A 280 -7.67 -6.15 13.19
N MET A 281 -6.44 -5.77 12.80
CA MET A 281 -5.37 -6.69 12.47
C MET A 281 -4.16 -6.45 13.38
N ASP A 282 -3.89 -7.39 14.28
CA ASP A 282 -2.78 -7.29 15.21
C ASP A 282 -1.52 -7.97 14.68
N VAL A 283 -0.40 -7.23 14.67
CA VAL A 283 0.92 -7.79 14.35
C VAL A 283 1.60 -8.17 15.65
N ASN A 284 1.51 -9.44 16.04
CA ASN A 284 1.89 -9.87 17.38
C ASN A 284 3.39 -10.10 17.53
N PRO A 285 4.03 -9.59 18.60
CA PRO A 285 5.44 -9.87 18.84
C PRO A 285 5.67 -11.37 19.06
N GLY A 286 6.78 -11.89 18.54
CA GLY A 286 7.21 -13.25 18.85
C GLY A 286 7.60 -13.39 20.31
N PHE A 287 7.20 -14.50 20.94
CA PHE A 287 7.69 -14.91 22.27
C PHE A 287 9.16 -15.31 22.19
N SER A 288 10.05 -14.33 22.04
CA SER A 288 11.35 -14.40 22.70
C SER A 288 11.13 -13.82 24.09
N THR A 289 11.64 -14.50 25.12
CA THR A 289 11.64 -14.09 26.54
C THR A 289 11.39 -12.60 26.73
N GLN A 290 10.40 -12.29 27.57
CA GLN A 290 10.07 -10.99 28.15
C GLN A 290 11.31 -10.36 28.84
N GLY A 291 12.34 -10.02 28.07
CA GLY A 291 13.26 -8.97 28.42
C GLY A 291 12.38 -7.74 28.40
N LYS A 292 12.18 -7.12 29.57
CA LYS A 292 11.65 -5.77 29.66
C LYS A 292 12.35 -4.95 28.58
N VAL A 293 11.67 -4.71 27.46
CA VAL A 293 12.00 -3.59 26.60
C VAL A 293 11.64 -2.43 27.48
N ALA A 294 12.67 -1.86 28.12
CA ALA A 294 12.56 -0.55 28.70
C ALA A 294 11.90 0.30 27.62
N SER A 295 10.78 0.95 27.97
CA SER A 295 10.20 2.01 27.17
C SER A 295 11.37 2.81 26.61
N SER A 296 11.59 2.75 25.29
CA SER A 296 12.64 3.53 24.65
C SER A 296 12.23 4.97 24.82
N SER A 297 12.67 5.57 25.93
CA SER A 297 12.65 7.00 26.12
C SER A 297 13.35 7.55 24.90
N TRP A 298 12.67 8.43 24.17
CA TRP A 298 13.19 9.17 23.03
C TRP A 298 14.71 9.21 23.01
N ASP A 299 15.28 8.65 21.94
CA ASP A 299 16.71 8.46 21.73
C ASP A 299 17.51 9.56 22.41
N ALA A 300 18.15 9.22 23.53
CA ALA A 300 19.03 10.13 24.24
C ALA A 300 20.06 10.71 23.25
N ALA A 301 20.46 9.92 22.25
CA ALA A 301 21.31 10.34 21.14
C ALA A 301 20.73 11.52 20.34
N SER A 302 19.42 11.52 20.02
CA SER A 302 18.73 12.61 19.31
C SER A 302 18.63 13.88 20.17
N GLY A 303 18.37 13.71 21.48
CA GLY A 303 18.40 14.82 22.44
C GLY A 303 19.80 15.43 22.60
N PHE A 304 20.83 14.58 22.68
CA PHE A 304 22.23 15.03 22.74
C PHE A 304 22.66 15.70 21.43
N ALA A 305 22.24 15.20 20.27
CA ALA A 305 22.54 15.81 18.98
C ALA A 305 21.92 17.21 18.84
N LEU A 306 20.68 17.40 19.31
CA LEU A 306 20.00 18.69 19.30
C LEU A 306 20.63 19.68 20.30
N LEU A 307 21.06 19.19 21.45
CA LEU A 307 21.81 19.99 22.42
C LEU A 307 23.17 20.45 21.85
N LEU A 308 23.91 19.53 21.21
CA LEU A 308 25.21 19.82 20.62
C LEU A 308 25.09 20.78 19.43
N SER A 309 24.06 20.63 18.59
CA SER A 309 23.83 21.54 17.46
C SER A 309 23.47 22.95 17.94
N PHE A 310 22.67 23.07 18.99
CA PHE A 310 22.34 24.35 19.60
C PHE A 310 23.56 25.03 20.23
N VAL A 311 24.39 24.27 20.96
CA VAL A 311 25.65 24.79 21.53
C VAL A 311 26.61 25.25 20.43
N ALA A 312 26.77 24.46 19.37
CA ALA A 312 27.61 24.84 18.22
C ALA A 312 27.11 26.12 17.54
N PHE A 313 25.80 26.26 17.36
CA PHE A 313 25.19 27.46 16.82
C PHE A 313 25.45 28.69 17.70
N CYS A 314 25.28 28.58 19.02
CA CYS A 314 25.60 29.68 19.96
C CYS A 314 27.08 30.08 19.92
N VAL A 315 27.99 29.10 19.89
CA VAL A 315 29.44 29.36 19.77
C VAL A 315 29.76 30.06 18.44
N SER A 316 29.13 29.65 17.34
CA SER A 316 29.34 30.29 16.03
C SER A 316 28.93 31.76 16.02
N ILE A 317 27.79 32.10 16.65
CA ILE A 317 27.32 33.49 16.78
C ILE A 317 28.28 34.30 17.67
N PHE A 318 28.74 33.71 18.78
CA PHE A 318 29.67 34.37 19.70
C PHE A 318 31.02 34.66 19.05
N VAL A 319 31.61 33.69 18.33
CA VAL A 319 32.85 33.88 17.57
C VAL A 319 32.65 34.92 16.47
N GLY A 320 31.55 34.84 15.71
CA GLY A 320 31.21 35.85 14.70
C GLY A 320 31.09 37.26 15.29
N HIS A 321 30.47 37.38 16.48
CA HIS A 321 30.35 38.66 17.18
C HIS A 321 31.70 39.18 17.70
N LEU A 322 32.56 38.30 18.22
CA LEU A 322 33.90 38.67 18.68
C LEU A 322 34.81 39.13 17.53
N VAL A 323 34.75 38.44 16.38
CA VAL A 323 35.49 38.83 15.17
C VAL A 323 34.96 40.15 14.61
N SER A 324 33.64 40.34 14.59
CA SER A 324 33.00 41.59 14.14
C SER A 324 33.34 42.79 15.05
N LYS A 325 33.53 42.57 16.35
CA LYS A 325 33.94 43.61 17.31
C LYS A 325 35.42 43.98 17.25
N ARG A 326 36.29 43.10 16.75
CA ARG A 326 37.70 43.44 16.48
C ARG A 326 37.82 44.09 15.11
N LYS A 327 37.46 45.36 15.01
CA LYS A 327 37.97 46.20 13.92
C LYS A 327 39.48 46.35 14.14
N GLU A 328 40.24 45.98 13.12
CA GLU A 328 41.71 45.92 13.04
C GLU A 328 42.36 44.63 13.56
N VAL A 329 42.34 43.60 12.71
CA VAL A 329 43.49 42.70 12.61
C VAL A 329 43.85 42.64 11.13
N GLY A 330 45.02 43.17 10.77
CA GLY A 330 45.58 42.98 9.43
C GLY A 330 45.74 41.50 9.14
N PHE A 331 45.25 41.04 7.99
CA PHE A 331 45.46 39.67 7.51
C PHE A 331 46.95 39.45 7.21
N GLY A 332 47.73 39.13 8.25
CA GLY A 332 48.99 38.43 8.10
C GLY A 332 48.68 36.98 7.78
N SER A 333 49.23 36.50 6.66
CA SER A 333 49.11 35.15 6.09
C SER A 333 48.85 34.06 7.13
N VAL A 334 47.59 33.62 7.23
CA VAL A 334 47.22 32.39 7.96
C VAL A 334 47.37 31.25 6.96
N GLU A 335 48.28 30.35 7.27
CA GLU A 335 48.56 29.13 6.52
C GLU A 335 47.28 28.27 6.41
N PRO A 336 46.92 27.79 5.21
CA PRO A 336 45.59 27.21 4.93
C PRO A 336 45.33 25.85 5.60
N GLU A 337 46.26 25.31 6.38
CA GLU A 337 46.10 23.99 7.00
C GLU A 337 45.12 23.98 8.20
N LEU A 338 44.94 25.09 8.93
CA LEU A 338 44.09 25.09 10.14
C LEU A 338 42.58 25.16 9.85
N ILE A 339 42.17 25.73 8.72
CA ILE A 339 40.74 25.80 8.34
C ILE A 339 40.26 24.44 7.80
N ILE A 340 41.16 23.66 7.19
CA ILE A 340 40.87 22.34 6.66
C ILE A 340 40.53 21.36 7.79
N TRP A 341 41.26 21.40 8.92
CA TRP A 341 40.97 20.54 10.07
C TRP A 341 39.62 20.82 10.74
N GLN A 342 39.17 22.08 10.77
CA GLN A 342 37.93 22.44 11.44
C GLN A 342 36.68 22.07 10.62
N VAL A 343 36.76 22.16 9.29
CA VAL A 343 35.69 21.70 8.39
C VAL A 343 35.64 20.16 8.32
N GLN A 344 36.80 19.51 8.34
CA GLN A 344 36.90 18.04 8.28
C GLN A 344 36.43 17.36 9.56
N TYR A 345 36.62 17.97 10.74
CA TYR A 345 36.07 17.48 12.01
C TYR A 345 34.54 17.63 12.08
N THR A 346 33.97 18.67 11.45
CA THR A 346 32.53 18.90 11.46
C THR A 346 31.80 17.93 10.51
N CYS A 347 32.41 17.55 9.38
CA CYS A 347 31.84 16.53 8.47
C CYS A 347 31.97 15.09 8.99
N LEU A 348 33.00 14.77 9.78
CA LEU A 348 33.18 13.41 10.33
C LEU A 348 32.12 13.05 11.37
N VAL A 349 31.57 14.04 12.08
CA VAL A 349 30.51 13.86 13.08
C VAL A 349 29.13 13.61 12.44
N ILE A 350 28.97 13.87 11.13
CA ILE A 350 27.69 13.78 10.39
C ILE A 350 27.68 12.58 9.40
N GLY A 351 28.73 11.74 9.37
CA GLY A 351 28.69 10.47 8.63
C GLY A 351 28.67 10.61 7.09
N VAL A 352 29.28 11.66 6.53
CA VAL A 352 29.38 11.84 5.06
C VAL A 352 30.77 11.42 4.57
N GLN A 353 30.84 10.45 3.66
CA GLN A 353 32.10 9.99 3.06
C GLN A 353 32.50 10.85 1.85
N PHE A 354 33.75 11.31 1.78
CA PHE A 354 34.32 11.94 0.58
C PHE A 354 34.96 10.89 -0.33
N ARG A 355 34.63 10.93 -1.63
CA ARG A 355 35.39 10.26 -2.69
C ARG A 355 36.35 11.29 -3.32
N LYS A 356 37.65 11.00 -3.30
CA LYS A 356 38.70 11.89 -3.84
C LYS A 356 38.64 11.85 -5.38
N SER A 357 38.33 12.99 -6.02
CA SER A 357 38.46 13.17 -7.47
C SER A 357 39.54 14.23 -7.73
N ASP A 358 40.63 13.83 -8.38
CA ASP A 358 41.68 14.73 -8.83
C ASP A 358 41.16 15.62 -9.96
N GLN A 359 40.72 16.84 -9.63
CA GLN A 359 40.97 18.06 -10.41
C GLN A 359 40.32 19.26 -9.72
N SER A 360 41.07 20.36 -9.70
CA SER A 360 40.76 21.64 -9.07
C SER A 360 39.40 22.21 -9.51
N HIS A 361 38.37 22.09 -8.68
CA HIS A 361 37.23 23.02 -8.53
C HIS A 361 36.29 22.50 -7.43
N ASN A 362 36.20 23.20 -6.30
CA ASN A 362 35.32 22.83 -5.19
C ASN A 362 33.85 23.17 -5.52
N LYS A 363 33.00 22.17 -5.70
CA LYS A 363 31.53 22.28 -5.62
C LYS A 363 31.04 21.53 -4.38
N CYS A 364 30.12 22.13 -3.64
CA CYS A 364 29.29 21.43 -2.66
C CYS A 364 28.09 20.86 -3.41
N ASP A 365 28.06 19.54 -3.61
CA ASP A 365 26.86 18.86 -4.05
C ASP A 365 26.16 18.27 -2.82
N THR A 366 24.97 18.77 -2.53
CA THR A 366 24.08 18.27 -1.49
C THR A 366 23.46 16.97 -1.96
N LEU A 367 23.92 15.83 -1.43
CA LEU A 367 23.18 14.57 -1.54
C LEU A 367 22.02 14.62 -0.55
N ALA A 368 20.82 14.83 -1.09
CA ALA A 368 19.56 14.63 -0.37
C ALA A 368 19.46 13.15 0.04
N LEU A 369 19.10 12.93 1.31
CA LEU A 369 18.57 11.67 1.83
C LEU A 369 17.07 11.84 2.08
#